data_AF-A0AAV6C0B0-F1
#
_entry.id   AF-A0AAV6C0B0-F1
#
_cell.length_a   1.000
_cell.length_b   1.000
_cell.length_c   1.000
_cell.angle_alpha   90.00
_cell.angle_beta   90.00
_cell.angle_gamma   90.00
#
_symmetry.space_group_name_H-M   'P 1'
#
loop_
_entity.id
_entity.type
_entity.pdbx_description
1 polymer ?
#
loop_
_entity_poly.entity_id
_entity_poly.type
_entity_poly.pdbx_seq_one_letter_code
_entity_poly.pdbx_strand_id
1 'polypeptide(L)'
;MTTSSRLTKIGLLGLAALFLAGTSRAQQRPPIVEQLAKTYGLDSYGQLDAVRYTFNLQLPALKVNLSRTWTWEPKTGQVTYEAKDKDGKPVKVTYNRNQLSSAPDNVKNDIEPGFVNDNYWFMFPFHVYWDTSAVVTVKEKQKLPLGKGTATLVSVKYPAEVGGYTPGDTWDLFVGSDGRVKEFTYHRGGPKKPSLLSTTWAGYEKAGPLLVSTDHRGVADGQSARIFFSGVAYKLASSNAWLTAQ
;
A
#
# COMPACT_ATOMS: atom_id res chain seq x y z
N MET A 1 -0.86 -70.71 34.64
CA MET A 1 -0.87 -69.27 34.34
C MET A 1 -2.30 -68.86 34.03
N THR A 2 -2.95 -68.23 35.02
CA THR A 2 -3.90 -67.11 34.93
C THR A 2 -4.07 -66.50 33.53
N THR A 3 -5.24 -66.16 32.97
CA THR A 3 -6.51 -65.55 33.43
C THR A 3 -7.52 -65.70 32.26
N SER A 4 -8.80 -66.10 32.40
CA SER A 4 -10.00 -65.39 32.89
C SER A 4 -10.33 -64.00 32.27
N SER A 5 -11.58 -63.90 31.80
CA SER A 5 -12.47 -62.71 31.74
C SER A 5 -12.23 -61.69 30.62
N ARG A 6 -13.21 -60.91 30.13
CA ARG A 6 -14.68 -60.84 30.20
C ARG A 6 -15.09 -59.79 29.14
N LEU A 7 -16.30 -59.92 28.62
CA LEU A 7 -17.07 -58.87 27.93
C LEU A 7 -16.99 -57.51 28.63
N THR A 8 -16.92 -56.39 27.89
CA THR A 8 -17.75 -55.20 28.19
C THR A 8 -17.92 -54.30 26.96
N LYS A 9 -19.18 -54.03 26.58
CA LYS A 9 -19.57 -52.88 25.74
C LYS A 9 -19.56 -51.62 26.61
N ILE A 10 -18.80 -50.60 26.23
CA ILE A 10 -18.84 -49.21 26.72
C ILE A 10 -18.40 -48.38 25.52
N GLY A 11 -19.00 -47.28 25.07
CA GLY A 11 -20.02 -46.36 25.56
C GLY A 11 -19.79 -45.07 24.77
N LEU A 12 -20.86 -44.42 24.31
CA LEU A 12 -20.83 -43.15 23.57
C LEU A 12 -19.93 -42.10 24.24
N LEU A 13 -19.15 -41.38 23.42
CA LEU A 13 -18.76 -39.99 23.69
C LEU A 13 -18.69 -39.27 22.33
N GLY A 14 -19.83 -38.73 21.92
CA GLY A 14 -19.91 -37.77 20.83
C GLY A 14 -19.28 -36.46 21.27
N LEU A 15 -18.16 -36.11 20.65
CA LEU A 15 -17.52 -34.81 20.85
C LEU A 15 -18.32 -33.77 20.04
N ALA A 16 -19.24 -33.07 20.69
CA ALA A 16 -19.86 -31.88 20.14
C ALA A 16 -18.80 -30.77 20.04
N ALA A 17 -18.20 -30.62 18.86
CA ALA A 17 -17.38 -29.47 18.54
C ALA A 17 -18.29 -28.25 18.39
N LEU A 18 -18.38 -27.46 19.46
CA LEU A 18 -18.92 -26.10 19.44
C LEU A 18 -18.05 -25.25 18.51
N PHE A 19 -18.48 -25.11 17.26
CA PHE A 19 -18.02 -24.03 16.39
C PHE A 19 -18.53 -22.72 16.98
N LEU A 20 -17.70 -22.07 17.81
CA LEU A 20 -17.85 -20.65 18.08
C LEU A 20 -17.57 -19.92 16.76
N ALA A 21 -18.63 -19.69 15.98
CA ALA A 21 -18.62 -18.70 14.92
C ALA A 21 -18.35 -17.34 15.59
N GLY A 22 -17.08 -16.93 15.60
CA GLY A 22 -16.70 -15.58 15.97
C GLY A 22 -17.48 -14.63 15.06
N THR A 23 -18.45 -13.93 15.61
CA THR A 23 -19.11 -12.83 14.93
C THR A 23 -18.04 -11.78 14.68
N SER A 24 -17.51 -11.76 13.46
CA SER A 24 -16.65 -10.68 12.98
C SER A 24 -17.51 -9.41 13.01
N ARG A 25 -17.44 -8.68 14.12
CA ARG A 25 -18.01 -7.34 14.21
C ARG A 25 -17.24 -6.53 13.19
N ALA A 26 -17.88 -6.21 12.07
CA ALA A 26 -17.30 -5.30 11.08
C ALA A 26 -16.82 -4.06 11.82
N GLN A 27 -15.50 -3.86 11.88
CA GLN A 27 -14.93 -2.72 12.56
C GLN A 27 -15.45 -1.47 11.85
N GLN A 28 -16.24 -0.66 12.54
CA GLN A 28 -16.71 0.60 12.00
C GLN A 28 -15.48 1.47 11.72
N ARG A 29 -15.19 1.73 10.44
CA ARG A 29 -14.00 2.49 10.05
C ARG A 29 -14.15 3.95 10.52
N PRO A 30 -13.07 4.57 11.02
CA PRO A 30 -13.10 5.97 11.44
C PRO A 30 -13.51 6.91 10.28
N PRO A 31 -14.37 7.93 10.50
CA PRO A 31 -14.84 8.85 9.45
C PRO A 31 -13.71 9.58 8.70
N ILE A 32 -12.58 9.82 9.37
CA ILE A 32 -11.40 10.46 8.75
C ILE A 32 -10.85 9.69 7.55
N VAL A 33 -11.10 8.37 7.45
CA VAL A 33 -10.66 7.54 6.32
C VAL A 33 -11.25 8.03 5.00
N GLU A 34 -12.56 8.26 4.97
CA GLU A 34 -13.23 8.77 3.77
C GLU A 34 -12.88 10.24 3.50
N GLN A 35 -12.83 11.07 4.55
CA GLN A 35 -12.45 12.48 4.41
C GLN A 35 -11.03 12.64 3.85
N LEU A 36 -10.10 11.81 4.30
CA LEU A 36 -8.74 11.75 3.77
C LEU A 36 -8.76 11.40 2.29
N ALA A 37 -9.40 10.30 1.88
CA ALA A 37 -9.47 9.93 0.47
C ALA A 37 -10.16 11.01 -0.40
N LYS A 38 -11.23 11.64 0.09
CA LYS A 38 -11.90 12.77 -0.58
C LYS A 38 -10.98 13.96 -0.79
N THR A 39 -10.15 14.29 0.21
CA THR A 39 -9.13 15.35 0.08
C THR A 39 -8.18 15.09 -1.10
N TYR A 40 -7.92 13.81 -1.39
CA TYR A 40 -7.06 13.39 -2.49
C TYR A 40 -7.78 13.17 -3.82
N GLY A 41 -9.10 13.34 -3.87
CA GLY A 41 -9.90 13.31 -5.10
C GLY A 41 -10.78 12.06 -5.28
N LEU A 42 -11.09 11.31 -4.21
CA LEU A 42 -11.93 10.11 -4.27
C LEU A 42 -13.23 10.30 -5.08
N ASP A 43 -13.96 11.39 -4.83
CA ASP A 43 -15.27 11.65 -5.45
C ASP A 43 -15.19 11.81 -6.98
N SER A 44 -14.01 12.17 -7.50
CA SER A 44 -13.75 12.35 -8.93
C SER A 44 -12.81 11.28 -9.51
N TYR A 45 -12.45 10.27 -8.72
CA TYR A 45 -11.52 9.21 -9.13
C TYR A 45 -11.98 8.47 -10.38
N GLY A 46 -13.30 8.25 -10.53
CA GLY A 46 -13.88 7.58 -11.71
C GLY A 46 -13.68 8.31 -13.04
N GLN A 47 -13.27 9.58 -13.02
CA GLN A 47 -12.92 10.34 -14.22
C GLN A 47 -11.53 9.99 -14.76
N LEU A 48 -10.66 9.38 -13.95
CA LEU A 48 -9.35 8.91 -14.37
C LEU A 48 -9.51 7.67 -15.26
N ASP A 49 -8.85 7.68 -16.42
CA ASP A 49 -8.74 6.54 -17.31
C ASP A 49 -7.40 5.82 -17.14
N ALA A 50 -6.32 6.60 -17.08
CA ALA A 50 -4.98 6.09 -16.83
C ALA A 50 -4.11 7.10 -16.08
N VAL A 51 -3.11 6.60 -15.36
CA VAL A 51 -2.04 7.41 -14.75
C VAL A 51 -0.69 6.80 -15.08
N ARG A 52 0.30 7.65 -15.31
CA ARG A 52 1.69 7.27 -15.53
C ARG A 52 2.58 8.03 -14.57
N TYR A 53 3.54 7.35 -13.96
CA TYR A 53 4.54 7.97 -13.09
C TYR A 53 5.82 7.13 -13.05
N THR A 54 6.95 7.78 -12.85
CA THR A 54 8.22 7.14 -12.53
C THR A 54 8.44 7.19 -11.03
N PHE A 55 8.49 6.03 -10.38
CA PHE A 55 8.89 5.89 -9.00
C PHE A 55 10.42 5.87 -8.89
N ASN A 56 10.97 6.66 -7.97
CA ASN A 56 12.39 6.72 -7.70
C ASN A 56 12.65 6.53 -6.21
N LEU A 57 13.62 5.69 -5.87
CA LEU A 57 14.05 5.42 -4.50
C LEU A 57 15.56 5.61 -4.37
N GLN A 58 15.95 6.41 -3.40
CA GLN A 58 17.35 6.67 -3.06
C GLN A 58 17.58 6.32 -1.58
N LEU A 59 18.38 5.28 -1.33
CA LEU A 59 18.88 4.90 -0.01
C LEU A 59 20.41 4.82 -0.06
N PRO A 60 21.12 5.95 0.08
CA PRO A 60 22.58 6.00 -0.09
C PRO A 60 23.34 5.04 0.84
N ALA A 61 22.91 4.92 2.10
CA ALA A 61 23.55 4.03 3.09
C ALA A 61 23.48 2.53 2.68
N LEU A 62 22.50 2.15 1.86
CA LEU A 62 22.34 0.80 1.34
C LEU A 62 22.81 0.66 -0.12
N LYS A 63 23.38 1.73 -0.71
CA LYS A 63 23.73 1.81 -2.14
C LYS A 63 22.57 1.45 -3.07
N VAL A 64 21.35 1.74 -2.66
CA VAL A 64 20.14 1.51 -3.48
C VAL A 64 19.79 2.80 -4.20
N ASN A 65 19.77 2.73 -5.53
CA ASN A 65 19.15 3.71 -6.40
C ASN A 65 18.28 2.96 -7.41
N LEU A 66 16.96 3.15 -7.34
CA LEU A 66 15.99 2.46 -8.17
C LEU A 66 15.16 3.51 -8.92
N SER A 67 14.89 3.26 -10.19
CA SER A 67 13.96 4.05 -11.00
C SER A 67 13.18 3.12 -11.93
N ARG A 68 11.85 3.19 -11.86
CA ARG A 68 10.93 2.43 -12.71
C ARG A 68 9.65 3.19 -12.96
N THR A 69 9.10 3.04 -14.16
CA THR A 69 7.91 3.72 -14.62
C THR A 69 6.75 2.76 -14.67
N TRP A 70 5.59 3.25 -14.21
CA TRP A 70 4.33 2.55 -14.24
C TRP A 70 3.36 3.35 -15.09
N THR A 71 2.66 2.67 -16.00
CA THR A 71 1.40 3.16 -16.57
C THR A 71 0.30 2.24 -16.05
N TRP A 72 -0.73 2.81 -15.44
CA TRP A 72 -1.81 2.07 -14.81
C TRP A 72 -3.17 2.54 -15.32
N GLU A 73 -3.97 1.59 -15.77
CA GLU A 73 -5.35 1.78 -16.22
C GLU A 73 -6.30 1.11 -15.20
N PRO A 74 -6.74 1.83 -14.16
CA PRO A 74 -7.50 1.24 -13.05
C PRO A 74 -8.78 0.52 -13.47
N LYS A 75 -9.45 0.99 -14.53
CA LYS A 75 -10.73 0.44 -14.99
C LYS A 75 -10.59 -0.92 -15.66
N THR A 76 -9.50 -1.13 -16.42
CA THR A 76 -9.25 -2.37 -17.17
C THR A 76 -8.38 -3.34 -16.36
N GLY A 77 -7.67 -2.85 -15.34
CA GLY A 77 -6.68 -3.59 -14.58
C GLY A 77 -5.34 -3.73 -15.31
N GLN A 78 -5.15 -3.06 -16.45
CA GLN A 78 -3.89 -3.10 -17.19
C GLN A 78 -2.80 -2.29 -16.47
N VAL A 79 -1.60 -2.89 -16.40
CA VAL A 79 -0.39 -2.24 -15.90
C VAL A 79 0.73 -2.46 -16.90
N THR A 80 1.47 -1.40 -17.21
CA THR A 80 2.72 -1.44 -17.96
C THR A 80 3.86 -1.00 -17.05
N TYR A 81 4.85 -1.88 -16.92
CA TYR A 81 6.14 -1.66 -16.27
C TYR A 81 7.19 -1.27 -17.31
N GLU A 82 7.96 -0.22 -17.02
CA GLU A 82 9.11 0.20 -17.83
C GLU A 82 10.32 0.52 -16.93
N ALA A 83 11.49 -0.08 -17.20
CA ALA A 83 12.72 0.18 -16.47
C ALA A 83 13.96 -0.10 -17.33
N LYS A 84 15.15 0.01 -16.74
CA LYS A 84 16.40 -0.48 -17.35
C LYS A 84 16.85 -1.76 -16.65
N ASP A 85 17.35 -2.73 -17.42
CA ASP A 85 18.03 -3.89 -16.85
C ASP A 85 19.44 -3.56 -16.35
N LYS A 86 20.18 -4.58 -15.90
CA LYS A 86 21.54 -4.44 -15.37
C LYS A 86 22.55 -3.94 -16.40
N ASP A 87 22.28 -4.17 -17.69
CA ASP A 87 23.10 -3.70 -18.81
C ASP A 87 22.64 -2.31 -19.31
N GLY A 88 21.63 -1.72 -18.67
CA GLY A 88 21.05 -0.44 -19.06
C GLY A 88 20.05 -0.51 -20.22
N LYS A 89 19.69 -1.72 -20.70
CA LYS A 89 18.73 -1.88 -21.80
C LYS A 89 17.29 -1.67 -21.30
N PRO A 90 16.42 -1.06 -22.13
CA PRO A 90 15.03 -0.86 -21.74
C PRO A 90 14.30 -2.19 -21.63
N VAL A 91 13.56 -2.37 -20.54
CA VAL A 91 12.63 -3.48 -20.30
C VAL A 91 11.23 -2.91 -20.24
N LYS A 92 10.29 -3.52 -20.96
CA LYS A 92 8.88 -3.19 -20.95
C LYS A 92 8.04 -4.45 -20.79
N VAL A 93 7.14 -4.46 -19.81
CA VAL A 93 6.23 -5.58 -19.54
C VAL A 93 4.83 -5.04 -19.32
N THR A 94 3.86 -5.53 -20.08
CA THR A 94 2.43 -5.22 -19.88
C THR A 94 1.71 -6.47 -19.40
N TYR A 95 0.88 -6.34 -18.38
CA TYR A 95 0.07 -7.42 -17.84
C TYR A 95 -1.27 -6.88 -17.32
N ASN A 96 -2.24 -7.77 -17.09
CA ASN A 96 -3.52 -7.42 -16.50
C ASN A 96 -3.62 -8.03 -15.09
N ARG A 97 -3.86 -7.18 -14.09
CA ARG A 97 -3.96 -7.61 -12.68
C ARG A 97 -5.13 -8.56 -12.42
N ASN A 98 -6.20 -8.49 -13.21
CA ASN A 98 -7.34 -9.40 -13.12
C ASN A 98 -7.03 -10.81 -13.66
N GLN A 99 -5.87 -10.99 -14.30
CA GLN A 99 -5.41 -12.27 -14.87
C GLN A 99 -4.05 -12.69 -14.29
N LEU A 100 -3.72 -12.21 -13.08
CA LEU A 100 -2.40 -12.40 -12.46
C LEU A 100 -2.04 -13.88 -12.25
N SER A 101 -3.02 -14.75 -11.97
CA SER A 101 -2.77 -16.19 -11.79
C SER A 101 -2.17 -16.86 -13.04
N SER A 102 -2.48 -16.35 -14.23
CA SER A 102 -1.96 -16.84 -15.51
C SER A 102 -0.72 -16.07 -15.98
N ALA A 103 -0.27 -15.06 -15.22
CA ALA A 103 0.89 -14.28 -15.59
C ALA A 103 2.20 -15.07 -15.38
N PRO A 104 3.26 -14.75 -16.16
CA PRO A 104 4.60 -15.30 -15.95
C PRO A 104 5.12 -15.10 -14.52
N ASP A 105 6.03 -15.97 -14.08
CA ASP A 105 6.54 -15.94 -12.70
C ASP A 105 7.26 -14.64 -12.34
N ASN A 106 8.01 -14.04 -13.28
CA ASN A 106 8.63 -12.73 -13.05
C ASN A 106 7.59 -11.61 -12.83
N VAL A 107 6.42 -11.71 -13.47
CA VAL A 107 5.33 -10.74 -13.24
C VAL A 107 4.79 -10.90 -11.82
N LYS A 108 4.47 -12.14 -11.42
CA LYS A 108 3.86 -12.44 -10.11
C LYS A 108 4.81 -12.16 -8.93
N ASN A 109 6.09 -12.50 -9.10
CA ASN A 109 7.05 -12.52 -8.00
C ASN A 109 7.90 -11.25 -7.89
N ASP A 110 8.03 -10.46 -8.97
CA ASP A 110 8.90 -9.28 -8.98
C ASP A 110 8.16 -8.00 -9.39
N ILE A 111 7.48 -8.00 -10.54
CA ILE A 111 6.92 -6.78 -11.14
C ILE A 111 5.65 -6.32 -10.41
N GLU A 112 4.65 -7.18 -10.24
CA GLU A 112 3.40 -6.83 -9.54
C GLU A 112 3.65 -6.43 -8.07
N PRO A 113 4.45 -7.15 -7.25
CA PRO A 113 4.80 -6.68 -5.90
C PRO A 113 5.44 -5.29 -5.93
N GLY A 114 6.27 -5.03 -6.95
CA GLY A 114 6.85 -3.72 -7.19
C GLY A 114 5.83 -2.64 -7.49
N PHE A 115 4.87 -2.93 -8.37
CA PHE A 115 3.77 -2.04 -8.69
C PHE A 115 2.95 -1.70 -7.45
N VAL A 116 2.56 -2.72 -6.66
CA VAL A 116 1.76 -2.51 -5.44
C VAL A 116 2.50 -1.62 -4.45
N ASN A 117 3.77 -1.91 -4.16
CA ASN A 117 4.59 -1.05 -3.29
C ASN A 117 4.63 0.40 -3.77
N ASP A 118 4.92 0.63 -5.04
CA ASP A 118 5.10 1.99 -5.56
C ASP A 118 3.78 2.73 -5.66
N ASN A 119 2.70 2.01 -5.97
CA ASN A 119 1.34 2.55 -5.98
C ASN A 119 0.88 2.92 -4.57
N TYR A 120 1.26 2.14 -3.55
CA TYR A 120 1.04 2.52 -2.15
C TYR A 120 1.73 3.84 -1.84
N TRP A 121 3.00 4.02 -2.22
CA TRP A 121 3.67 5.31 -2.05
C TRP A 121 3.04 6.45 -2.85
N PHE A 122 2.44 6.17 -4.01
CA PHE A 122 1.86 7.20 -4.86
C PHE A 122 0.47 7.66 -4.38
N MET A 123 -0.35 6.73 -3.87
CA MET A 123 -1.77 6.99 -3.58
C MET A 123 -2.27 6.31 -2.30
N PHE A 124 -1.41 6.22 -1.28
CA PHE A 124 -1.77 5.62 0.00
C PHE A 124 -3.10 6.10 0.61
N PRO A 125 -3.46 7.40 0.58
CA PRO A 125 -4.76 7.88 1.05
C PRO A 125 -5.97 7.12 0.49
N PHE A 126 -5.88 6.64 -0.75
CA PHE A 126 -6.92 5.82 -1.36
C PHE A 126 -6.90 4.39 -0.85
N HIS A 127 -5.72 3.79 -0.67
CA HIS A 127 -5.58 2.46 -0.05
C HIS A 127 -6.11 2.44 1.39
N VAL A 128 -5.96 3.53 2.15
CA VAL A 128 -6.59 3.63 3.48
C VAL A 128 -8.12 3.47 3.38
N TYR A 129 -8.75 3.92 2.30
CA TYR A 129 -10.18 3.77 2.06
C TYR A 129 -10.54 2.41 1.45
N TRP A 130 -9.84 1.98 0.41
CA TRP A 130 -10.11 0.74 -0.34
C TRP A 130 -9.78 -0.54 0.43
N ASP A 131 -8.68 -0.55 1.19
CA ASP A 131 -8.19 -1.76 1.84
C ASP A 131 -8.97 -2.00 3.14
N THR A 132 -10.04 -2.79 3.05
CA THR A 132 -10.93 -3.09 4.18
C THR A 132 -10.38 -4.15 5.13
N SER A 133 -9.30 -4.84 4.75
CA SER A 133 -8.61 -5.82 5.60
C SER A 133 -7.71 -5.17 6.66
N ALA A 134 -7.30 -3.91 6.45
CA ALA A 134 -6.44 -3.20 7.39
C ALA A 134 -7.22 -2.64 8.58
N VAL A 135 -6.61 -2.73 9.76
CA VAL A 135 -7.12 -2.09 10.98
C VAL A 135 -6.65 -0.63 10.99
N VAL A 136 -7.59 0.31 11.06
CA VAL A 136 -7.28 1.75 11.12
C VAL A 136 -7.55 2.29 12.52
N THR A 137 -6.56 2.97 13.10
CA THR A 137 -6.69 3.68 14.38
C THR A 137 -6.37 5.16 14.22
N VAL A 138 -6.97 6.01 15.06
CA VAL A 138 -6.82 7.46 14.99
C VAL A 138 -6.40 8.00 16.35
N LYS A 139 -5.38 8.86 16.38
CA LYS A 139 -4.92 9.57 17.58
C LYS A 139 -4.70 11.03 17.25
N GLU A 140 -5.34 11.93 17.99
CA GLU A 140 -5.16 13.36 17.78
C GLU A 140 -3.86 13.88 18.41
N LYS A 141 -3.41 15.05 17.93
CA LYS A 141 -2.30 15.84 18.51
C LYS A 141 -1.00 15.04 18.72
N GLN A 142 -0.70 14.11 17.82
CA GLN A 142 0.55 13.36 17.83
C GLN A 142 1.69 14.21 17.28
N LYS A 143 2.87 14.14 17.89
CA LYS A 143 4.06 14.85 17.40
C LYS A 143 4.44 14.34 16.02
N LEU A 144 4.85 15.26 15.15
CA LEU A 144 5.43 14.90 13.85
C LEU A 144 6.79 14.20 14.06
N PRO A 145 7.07 13.09 13.34
CA PRO A 145 8.32 12.34 13.51
C PRO A 145 9.57 13.07 12.97
N LEU A 146 9.43 13.97 11.99
CA LEU A 146 10.54 14.72 11.38
C LEU A 146 10.49 16.22 11.69
N GLY A 147 9.29 16.81 11.66
CA GLY A 147 9.07 18.23 11.79
C GLY A 147 8.74 18.70 13.21
N LYS A 148 8.42 19.99 13.33
CA LYS A 148 7.89 20.59 14.56
C LYS A 148 6.36 20.58 14.52
N GLY A 149 5.73 20.46 15.69
CA GLY A 149 4.28 20.54 15.85
C GLY A 149 3.61 19.19 15.96
N THR A 150 2.30 19.18 15.76
CA THR A 150 1.45 17.99 15.95
C THR A 150 0.42 17.85 14.84
N ALA A 151 -0.01 16.63 14.57
CA ALA A 151 -1.01 16.28 13.58
C ALA A 151 -1.93 15.16 14.11
N THR A 152 -3.01 14.88 13.40
CA THR A 152 -3.82 13.69 13.65
C THR A 152 -3.12 12.49 13.02
N LEU A 153 -2.74 11.51 13.82
CA LEU A 153 -2.18 10.25 13.36
C LEU A 153 -3.30 9.32 12.92
N VAL A 154 -3.27 8.89 11.67
CA VAL A 154 -4.04 7.78 11.12
C VAL A 154 -3.08 6.61 10.91
N SER A 155 -3.19 5.58 11.74
CA SER A 155 -2.34 4.39 11.68
C SER A 155 -3.09 3.24 11.02
N VAL A 156 -2.52 2.68 9.95
CA VAL A 156 -3.10 1.63 9.11
C VAL A 156 -2.26 0.37 9.25
N LYS A 157 -2.79 -0.62 9.98
CA LYS A 157 -2.12 -1.89 10.25
C LYS A 157 -2.68 -2.98 9.36
N TYR A 158 -1.83 -3.58 8.54
CA TYR A 158 -2.19 -4.78 7.78
C TYR A 158 -1.98 -6.02 8.65
N PRO A 159 -2.91 -6.97 8.62
CA PRO A 159 -2.75 -8.25 9.34
C PRO A 159 -1.55 -9.02 8.80
N ALA A 160 -0.94 -9.82 9.66
CA ALA A 160 0.21 -10.66 9.29
C ALA A 160 -0.24 -11.95 8.59
N GLU A 161 -1.42 -12.47 8.94
CA GLU A 161 -1.91 -13.77 8.45
C GLU A 161 -2.64 -13.70 7.11
N VAL A 162 -3.12 -12.52 6.70
CA VAL A 162 -3.79 -12.35 5.40
C VAL A 162 -2.71 -12.23 4.32
N GLY A 163 -2.66 -13.22 3.43
CA GLY A 163 -1.80 -13.17 2.25
C GLY A 163 -1.99 -11.86 1.47
N GLY A 164 -0.90 -11.27 1.00
CA GLY A 164 -0.89 -9.97 0.35
C GLY A 164 0.53 -9.45 0.19
N TYR A 165 0.69 -8.26 -0.39
CA TYR A 165 2.02 -7.68 -0.68
C TYR A 165 2.66 -6.94 0.51
N THR A 166 1.88 -6.61 1.55
CA THR A 166 2.33 -5.87 2.74
C THR A 166 1.94 -6.55 4.07
N PRO A 167 2.17 -7.88 4.23
CA PRO A 167 1.70 -8.60 5.41
C PRO A 167 2.43 -8.11 6.65
N GLY A 168 1.65 -7.71 7.66
CA GLY A 168 2.16 -7.20 8.92
C GLY A 168 2.75 -5.79 8.88
N ASP A 169 2.71 -5.09 7.74
CA ASP A 169 3.19 -3.71 7.67
C ASP A 169 2.25 -2.74 8.40
N THR A 170 2.80 -1.66 8.95
CA THR A 170 2.04 -0.53 9.49
C THR A 170 2.41 0.74 8.75
N TRP A 171 1.41 1.53 8.39
CA TRP A 171 1.59 2.83 7.74
C TRP A 171 0.93 3.92 8.57
N ASP A 172 1.72 4.87 9.02
CA ASP A 172 1.30 5.97 9.88
C ASP A 172 1.27 7.27 9.06
N LEU A 173 0.07 7.82 8.85
CA LEU A 173 -0.12 9.11 8.21
C LEU A 173 -0.34 10.20 9.26
N PHE A 174 0.48 11.24 9.21
CA PHE A 174 0.31 12.43 10.06
C PHE A 174 -0.48 13.48 9.29
N VAL A 175 -1.79 13.51 9.49
CA VAL A 175 -2.75 14.34 8.76
C VAL A 175 -2.89 15.71 9.44
N GLY A 176 -2.59 16.77 8.69
CA GLY A 176 -2.73 18.16 9.14
C GLY A 176 -4.19 18.62 9.18
N SER A 177 -4.41 19.83 9.73
CA SER A 177 -5.74 20.44 9.80
C SER A 177 -6.37 20.75 8.43
N ASP A 178 -5.56 20.81 7.38
CA ASP A 178 -6.00 20.95 5.98
C ASP A 178 -6.40 19.61 5.33
N GLY A 179 -6.46 18.52 6.10
CA GLY A 179 -6.82 17.18 5.63
C GLY A 179 -5.72 16.47 4.83
N ARG A 180 -4.55 17.11 4.66
CA ARG A 180 -3.43 16.57 3.88
C ARG A 180 -2.42 15.89 4.80
N VAL A 181 -1.81 14.82 4.30
CA VAL A 181 -0.67 14.18 4.96
C VAL A 181 0.50 15.16 4.98
N LYS A 182 1.14 15.32 6.14
CA LYS A 182 2.34 16.14 6.30
C LYS A 182 3.59 15.27 6.32
N GLU A 183 3.50 14.19 7.07
CA GLU A 183 4.56 13.21 7.24
C GLU A 183 3.97 11.82 7.27
N PHE A 184 4.82 10.84 7.00
CA PHE A 184 4.40 9.50 6.73
C PHE A 184 5.48 8.53 7.20
N THR A 185 5.08 7.55 8.02
CA THR A 185 5.99 6.55 8.55
C THR A 185 5.55 5.16 8.15
N TYR A 186 6.43 4.44 7.48
CA TYR A 186 6.29 3.03 7.16
C TYR A 186 7.06 2.19 8.17
N HIS A 187 6.36 1.26 8.80
CA HIS A 187 6.91 0.21 9.65
C HIS A 187 6.78 -1.12 8.92
N ARG A 188 7.91 -1.74 8.60
CA ARG A 188 7.90 -3.07 7.99
C ARG A 188 7.53 -4.12 9.04
N GLY A 189 6.62 -5.03 8.69
CA GLY A 189 6.22 -6.15 9.55
C GLY A 189 7.27 -7.26 9.65
N GLY A 190 8.04 -7.48 8.57
CA GLY A 190 9.07 -8.51 8.49
C GLY A 190 10.51 -8.05 8.81
N PRO A 191 11.47 -8.98 8.87
CA PRO A 191 12.84 -8.73 9.34
C PRO A 191 13.74 -7.98 8.35
N LYS A 192 13.29 -7.78 7.10
CA LYS A 192 14.09 -7.15 6.04
C LYS A 192 14.34 -5.66 6.34
N LYS A 193 15.48 -5.13 5.92
CA LYS A 193 15.78 -3.68 6.04
C LYS A 193 15.37 -2.90 4.78
N PRO A 194 14.98 -1.62 4.89
CA PRO A 194 14.80 -0.89 6.15
C PRO A 194 13.54 -1.34 6.92
N SER A 195 13.62 -1.27 8.25
CA SER A 195 12.51 -1.60 9.16
C SER A 195 11.58 -0.42 9.40
N LEU A 196 12.12 0.79 9.40
CA LEU A 196 11.40 2.03 9.62
C LEU A 196 11.79 3.04 8.55
N LEU A 197 10.81 3.68 7.93
CA LEU A 197 11.04 4.78 7.00
C LEU A 197 10.07 5.91 7.34
N SER A 198 10.60 7.04 7.82
CA SER A 198 9.83 8.26 8.06
C SER A 198 10.19 9.29 7.02
N THR A 199 9.19 9.86 6.35
CA THR A 199 9.35 10.84 5.26
C THR A 199 8.34 11.96 5.34
N THR A 200 8.67 13.12 4.77
CA THR A 200 7.68 14.14 4.41
C THR A 200 6.71 13.59 3.37
N TRP A 201 5.52 14.17 3.26
CA TRP A 201 4.59 13.93 2.17
C TRP A 201 4.35 15.26 1.43
N ALA A 202 5.26 15.61 0.53
CA ALA A 202 5.40 16.94 -0.06
C ALA A 202 5.49 16.89 -1.60
N GLY A 203 5.63 18.06 -2.24
CA GLY A 203 5.58 18.14 -3.71
C GLY A 203 4.17 17.89 -4.22
N TYR A 204 3.18 18.59 -3.67
CA TYR A 204 1.80 18.37 -4.05
C TYR A 204 1.52 18.89 -5.47
N GLU A 205 0.99 18.02 -6.31
CA GLU A 205 0.59 18.30 -7.70
C GLU A 205 -0.83 17.78 -7.97
N LYS A 206 -1.46 18.30 -9.02
CA LYS A 206 -2.75 17.88 -9.55
C LYS A 206 -2.56 16.99 -10.77
N ALA A 207 -2.86 15.71 -10.62
CA ALA A 207 -3.00 14.77 -11.72
C ALA A 207 -4.48 14.64 -12.08
N GLY A 208 -4.98 15.63 -12.82
CA GLY A 208 -6.42 15.76 -13.12
C GLY A 208 -7.23 15.96 -11.83
N PRO A 209 -8.21 15.08 -11.54
CA PRO A 209 -8.98 15.17 -10.31
C PRO A 209 -8.17 14.82 -9.05
N LEU A 210 -7.03 14.14 -9.19
CA LEU A 210 -6.28 13.62 -8.06
C LEU A 210 -5.30 14.67 -7.53
N LEU A 211 -5.24 14.81 -6.22
CA LEU A 211 -4.10 15.44 -5.55
C LEU A 211 -3.06 14.35 -5.28
N VAL A 212 -1.82 14.54 -5.72
CA VAL A 212 -0.72 13.57 -5.52
C VAL A 212 0.48 14.27 -4.87
N SER A 213 1.32 13.48 -4.19
CA SER A 213 2.55 13.95 -3.56
C SER A 213 3.74 13.37 -4.31
N THR A 214 4.65 14.22 -4.78
CA THR A 214 5.75 13.81 -5.66
C THR A 214 7.11 13.75 -4.96
N ASP A 215 7.23 14.16 -3.70
CA ASP A 215 8.54 14.25 -3.05
C ASP A 215 8.52 13.94 -1.54
N HIS A 216 9.15 12.82 -1.18
CA HIS A 216 9.16 12.26 0.16
C HIS A 216 10.61 12.17 0.66
N ARG A 217 11.07 13.18 1.40
CA ARG A 217 12.41 13.22 2.00
C ARG A 217 12.34 12.77 3.45
N GLY A 218 13.33 12.02 3.91
CA GLY A 218 13.42 11.68 5.32
C GLY A 218 14.52 10.67 5.62
N VAL A 219 14.21 9.72 6.49
CA VAL A 219 15.19 8.75 7.00
C VAL A 219 14.65 7.32 7.00
N ALA A 220 15.50 6.39 6.56
CA ALA A 220 15.33 4.94 6.65
C ALA A 220 16.28 4.40 7.73
N ASP A 221 15.75 3.84 8.81
CA ASP A 221 16.52 3.34 9.96
C ASP A 221 17.62 4.34 10.43
N GLY A 222 17.27 5.63 10.47
CA GLY A 222 18.16 6.73 10.88
C GLY A 222 19.12 7.25 9.79
N GLN A 223 19.13 6.66 8.60
CA GLN A 223 19.97 7.09 7.47
C GLN A 223 19.14 7.84 6.44
N SER A 224 19.75 8.79 5.71
CA SER A 224 19.05 9.58 4.68
C SER A 224 18.32 8.70 3.67
N ALA A 225 17.09 9.07 3.34
CA ALA A 225 16.25 8.40 2.36
C ALA A 225 15.43 9.41 1.55
N ARG A 226 15.17 9.09 0.28
CA ARG A 226 14.23 9.84 -0.54
C ARG A 226 13.44 8.92 -1.44
N ILE A 227 12.13 9.12 -1.47
CA ILE A 227 11.23 8.59 -2.49
C ILE A 227 10.70 9.80 -3.26
N PHE A 228 10.66 9.74 -4.58
CA PHE A 228 10.05 10.80 -5.37
C PHE A 228 9.46 10.28 -6.67
N PHE A 229 8.46 10.98 -7.17
CA PHE A 229 7.76 10.68 -8.40
C PHE A 229 8.14 11.71 -9.46
N SER A 230 8.46 11.24 -10.65
CA SER A 230 8.72 12.09 -11.82
C SER A 230 7.88 11.65 -13.01
N GLY A 231 7.73 12.53 -13.99
CA GLY A 231 6.98 12.22 -15.22
C GLY A 231 5.50 11.88 -14.96
N VAL A 232 4.92 12.44 -13.88
CA VAL A 232 3.52 12.21 -13.51
C VAL A 232 2.63 12.76 -14.61
N ALA A 233 1.85 11.88 -15.24
CA ALA A 233 0.93 12.20 -16.30
C ALA A 233 -0.37 11.40 -16.11
N TYR A 234 -1.46 11.90 -16.65
CA TYR A 234 -2.78 11.30 -16.53
C TYR A 234 -3.55 11.39 -17.84
N LYS A 235 -4.56 10.53 -17.95
CA LYS A 235 -5.54 10.52 -19.02
C LYS A 235 -6.93 10.49 -18.39
N LEU A 236 -7.84 11.34 -18.89
CA LEU A 236 -9.22 11.40 -18.43
C LEU A 236 -10.11 10.51 -19.30
N ALA A 237 -11.18 9.97 -18.75
CA ALA A 237 -12.13 9.13 -19.48
C ALA A 237 -12.78 9.85 -20.68
N SER A 238 -12.81 11.18 -20.64
CA SER A 238 -13.33 12.04 -21.71
C SER A 238 -12.33 12.35 -22.82
N SER A 239 -11.06 11.94 -22.70
CA SER A 239 -10.00 12.32 -23.64
C SER A 239 -8.96 11.23 -23.85
N ASN A 240 -8.44 11.12 -25.07
CA ASN A 240 -7.33 10.22 -25.39
C ASN A 240 -5.94 10.83 -25.16
N ALA A 241 -5.85 12.11 -24.80
CA ALA A 241 -4.59 12.81 -24.60
C ALA A 241 -4.00 12.55 -23.21
N TRP A 242 -2.67 12.41 -23.16
CA TRP A 242 -1.90 12.46 -21.93
C TRP A 242 -1.67 13.92 -21.52
N LEU A 243 -1.92 14.23 -20.26
CA LEU A 243 -1.68 15.53 -19.64
C LEU A 243 -0.68 15.37 -18.51
N THR A 244 0.27 16.30 -18.39
CA THR A 244 1.23 16.32 -17.26
C THR A 244 0.54 16.86 -16.00
N ALA A 245 0.90 16.33 -14.83
CA ALA A 245 0.46 16.89 -13.56
C ALA A 245 1.02 18.32 -13.35
N GLN A 246 0.30 19.16 -12.59
CA GLN A 246 0.63 20.57 -12.37
C GLN A 246 0.63 20.95 -10.89
#